data_AF-A0A2D7XV94-F1
#
_entry.id   AF-A0A2D7XV94-F1
#
_cell.length_a   1.000
_cell.length_b   1.000
_cell.length_c   1.000
_cell.angle_alpha   90.00
_cell.angle_beta   90.00
_cell.angle_gamma   90.00
#
_symmetry.space_group_name_H-M   'P 1'
#
loop_
_entity.id
_entity.type
_entity.pdbx_description
1 polymer ?
#
loop_
_entity_poly.entity_id
_entity_poly.type
_entity_poly.pdbx_seq_one_letter_code
_entity_poly.pdbx_strand_id
1 'polypeptide(L)'
;MMKRTSLFTAACLMSGLTAGAAYADWSKSFVVSWYEAAHYYGAETGITDPGTDCPAGTNPEIDWEEVLIRAGYTEEEAKWLRHPEHPYRVPNHGQNQMAFRGKDRANVYTQPWTYPDPGLTEVSGDISEGFDLDGNPETGFTSPDGTPGIDNQFYKTTGCWKYFRGPKHLSYNAESWNDRMLEGGWTVTVVVSGEGDDPMNDDNVTVAFYDSPEKLIKDAQGEVAWNYTFTVSPNQKYEAIFDAKTENGRIQTKAPMDEVWFRDTSYVKDLQLLKAQLDLTLNEDGTLTGLVGGYRPWEPVHDQHVDARGSVIESLTWIELPALWYALKRNADYSPEGADGEKTHISYAMRIEAVPAYVMLEDASDQVEMAQSFKTDPKAEPFAPMPIAVKFSSVNVIDGIVVEKDGVFLAGQNAEIIPPGPTREELMARKMEQMAASGGQ
;
A
#
# COMPACT_ATOMS: atom_id res chain seq x y z
N MET A 1 5.53 -74.54 52.53
CA MET A 1 4.85 -74.36 51.23
C MET A 1 4.69 -72.87 50.97
N MET A 2 5.23 -72.41 49.84
CA MET A 2 5.23 -71.04 49.34
C MET A 2 3.82 -70.53 49.04
N LYS A 3 3.55 -69.24 49.29
CA LYS A 3 3.28 -68.17 48.29
C LYS A 3 2.75 -66.93 49.03
N ARG A 4 3.49 -65.81 49.17
CA ARG A 4 3.88 -64.75 48.22
C ARG A 4 2.75 -63.74 47.85
N THR A 5 2.99 -62.49 48.28
CA THR A 5 2.81 -61.18 47.58
C THR A 5 1.37 -60.72 47.25
N SER A 6 0.97 -59.44 47.27
CA SER A 6 1.65 -58.13 47.23
C SER A 6 0.70 -57.04 47.78
N LEU A 7 1.23 -56.06 48.52
CA LEU A 7 0.62 -54.74 48.68
C LEU A 7 0.97 -53.90 47.44
N PHE A 8 -0.02 -53.26 46.82
CA PHE A 8 0.17 -52.21 45.82
C PHE A 8 0.00 -50.85 46.51
N THR A 9 1.10 -50.12 46.65
CA THR A 9 1.11 -48.69 46.99
C THR A 9 1.09 -47.92 45.68
N ALA A 10 -0.01 -47.22 45.38
CA ALA A 10 -0.08 -46.30 44.25
C ALA A 10 0.56 -44.96 44.65
N ALA A 11 1.74 -44.68 44.11
CA ALA A 11 2.36 -43.36 44.18
C ALA A 11 1.90 -42.54 42.96
N CYS A 12 1.06 -41.52 43.19
CA CYS A 12 0.77 -40.49 42.20
C CYS A 12 1.99 -39.57 42.06
N LEU A 13 2.75 -39.75 40.99
CA LEU A 13 3.69 -38.75 40.49
C LEU A 13 2.88 -37.62 39.85
N MET A 14 2.75 -36.49 40.55
CA MET A 14 2.42 -35.22 39.93
C MET A 14 3.69 -34.67 39.28
N SER A 15 3.92 -35.03 38.02
CA SER A 15 4.81 -34.30 37.11
C SER A 15 4.09 -33.02 36.68
N GLY A 16 4.26 -31.95 37.46
CA GLY A 16 3.92 -30.60 37.05
C GLY A 16 4.89 -30.18 35.94
N LEU A 17 4.43 -30.22 34.70
CA LEU A 17 5.01 -29.45 33.61
C LEU A 17 4.68 -27.99 33.89
N THR A 18 5.57 -27.30 34.60
CA THR A 18 5.65 -25.85 34.48
C THR A 18 6.17 -25.57 33.08
N ALA A 19 5.27 -25.25 32.15
CA ALA A 19 5.66 -24.51 30.96
C ALA A 19 6.29 -23.22 31.49
N GLY A 20 7.63 -23.13 31.49
CA GLY A 20 8.30 -21.87 31.71
C GLY A 20 7.79 -20.92 30.63
N ALA A 21 7.33 -19.74 31.03
CA ALA A 21 7.20 -18.66 30.07
C ALA A 21 8.57 -18.53 29.39
N ALA A 22 8.63 -18.76 28.08
CA ALA A 22 9.83 -18.42 27.32
C ALA A 22 9.99 -16.90 27.50
N TYR A 23 11.07 -16.49 28.15
CA TYR A 23 11.47 -15.08 28.21
C TYR A 23 12.41 -14.87 27.03
N ALA A 24 12.26 -13.75 26.33
CA ALA A 24 13.30 -13.29 25.43
C ALA A 24 14.52 -12.89 26.27
N ASP A 25 15.71 -13.32 25.85
CA ASP A 25 16.97 -12.98 26.52
C ASP A 25 17.40 -11.54 26.17
N TRP A 26 16.92 -11.00 25.04
CA TRP A 26 16.98 -9.57 24.72
C TRP A 26 15.77 -9.11 23.91
N SER A 27 15.51 -7.79 23.99
CA SER A 27 14.50 -7.11 23.20
C SER A 27 14.95 -5.72 22.75
N LYS A 28 14.50 -5.30 21.57
CA LYS A 28 14.65 -3.95 21.03
C LYS A 28 13.33 -3.54 20.41
N SER A 29 12.88 -2.33 20.74
CA SER A 29 11.63 -1.79 20.25
C SER A 29 11.83 -0.45 19.54
N PHE A 30 11.02 -0.24 18.52
CA PHE A 30 11.13 0.89 17.60
C PHE A 30 9.75 1.41 17.24
N VAL A 31 9.72 2.64 16.75
CA VAL A 31 8.59 3.17 16.00
C VAL A 31 9.05 3.49 14.59
N VAL A 32 8.25 3.11 13.60
CA VAL A 32 8.51 3.45 12.21
C VAL A 32 8.46 4.97 12.06
N SER A 33 9.55 5.55 11.57
CA SER A 33 9.65 6.96 11.23
C SER A 33 9.39 7.23 9.74
N TRP A 34 9.66 6.25 8.88
CA TRP A 34 9.43 6.34 7.44
C TRP A 34 9.19 4.96 6.83
N TYR A 35 8.31 4.85 5.84
CA TYR A 35 8.39 3.78 4.85
C TYR A 35 7.84 4.19 3.48
N GLU A 36 8.31 3.56 2.41
CA GLU A 36 7.94 3.86 1.02
C GLU A 36 8.18 2.66 0.12
N ALA A 37 7.53 2.61 -1.06
CA ALA A 37 7.87 1.61 -2.07
C ALA A 37 9.37 1.70 -2.45
N ALA A 38 10.05 0.56 -2.52
CA ALA A 38 11.49 0.48 -2.74
C ALA A 38 11.88 0.69 -4.22
N HIS A 39 11.61 1.88 -4.73
CA HIS A 39 11.91 2.25 -6.11
C HIS A 39 13.33 2.78 -6.25
N TYR A 40 14.09 2.23 -7.18
CA TYR A 40 15.38 2.80 -7.56
C TYR A 40 15.18 4.06 -8.40
N TYR A 41 15.97 5.09 -8.14
CA TYR A 41 15.90 6.37 -8.87
C TYR A 41 17.18 6.58 -9.66
N GLY A 42 17.05 6.54 -10.98
CA GLY A 42 18.19 6.50 -11.90
C GLY A 42 18.49 7.81 -12.63
N ALA A 43 17.74 8.89 -12.39
CA ALA A 43 17.92 10.19 -13.03
C ALA A 43 18.83 11.14 -12.21
N GLU A 44 19.53 12.04 -12.89
CA GLU A 44 20.42 13.02 -12.24
C GLU A 44 19.66 14.24 -11.70
N THR A 45 18.60 14.64 -12.40
CA THR A 45 17.73 15.78 -12.08
C THR A 45 16.30 15.40 -12.37
N GLY A 46 15.34 16.07 -11.71
CA GLY A 46 13.92 16.06 -12.11
C GLY A 46 13.21 14.70 -12.05
N ILE A 47 12.04 14.67 -11.42
CA ILE A 47 11.22 13.44 -11.37
C ILE A 47 10.67 12.98 -12.73
N THR A 48 10.77 13.82 -13.77
CA THR A 48 10.29 13.56 -15.13
C THR A 48 11.41 13.23 -16.12
N ASP A 49 12.66 13.49 -15.76
CA ASP A 49 13.76 13.49 -16.71
C ASP A 49 14.22 12.05 -17.01
N PRO A 50 14.87 11.81 -18.16
CA PRO A 50 15.54 10.55 -18.45
C PRO A 50 16.52 10.11 -17.34
N GLY A 51 16.57 8.81 -17.09
CA GLY A 51 17.49 8.19 -16.14
C GLY A 51 17.87 6.76 -16.54
N THR A 52 18.78 6.16 -15.77
CA THR A 52 19.20 4.76 -15.95
C THR A 52 18.06 3.76 -15.72
N ASP A 53 17.09 4.13 -14.90
CA ASP A 53 15.81 3.44 -14.67
C ASP A 53 14.82 3.63 -15.83
N CYS A 54 14.65 4.88 -16.27
CA CYS A 54 13.67 5.31 -17.27
C CYS A 54 14.35 6.16 -18.36
N PRO A 55 14.94 5.55 -19.40
CA PRO A 55 15.66 6.28 -20.44
C PRO A 55 14.79 7.27 -21.24
N ALA A 56 13.47 7.06 -21.27
CA ALA A 56 12.51 7.96 -21.90
C ALA A 56 11.93 9.02 -20.94
N GLY A 57 12.28 9.00 -19.65
CA GLY A 57 11.63 9.79 -18.62
C GLY A 57 10.28 9.18 -18.18
N THR A 58 9.35 10.02 -17.75
CA THR A 58 7.99 9.61 -17.37
C THR A 58 7.02 9.72 -18.56
N ASN A 59 5.77 9.27 -18.40
CA ASN A 59 4.70 9.69 -19.31
C ASN A 59 4.64 11.23 -19.41
N PRO A 60 4.39 11.78 -20.61
CA PRO A 60 4.22 13.23 -20.79
C PRO A 60 2.90 13.69 -20.18
N GLU A 61 2.79 15.00 -19.93
CA GLU A 61 1.52 15.60 -19.56
C GLU A 61 0.44 15.33 -20.63
N ILE A 62 -0.77 15.05 -20.16
CA ILE A 62 -1.87 14.57 -21.01
C ILE A 62 -2.57 15.74 -21.71
N ASP A 63 -2.69 15.65 -23.04
CA ASP A 63 -3.64 16.44 -23.80
C ASP A 63 -5.05 15.84 -23.65
N TRP A 64 -5.83 16.41 -22.74
CA TRP A 64 -7.17 15.92 -22.44
C TRP A 64 -8.17 16.12 -23.57
N GLU A 65 -7.95 17.08 -24.48
CA GLU A 65 -8.80 17.23 -25.67
C GLU A 65 -8.54 16.08 -26.63
N GLU A 66 -7.27 15.75 -26.87
CA GLU A 66 -6.89 14.60 -27.70
C GLU A 66 -7.43 13.29 -27.13
N VAL A 67 -7.32 13.08 -25.82
CA VAL A 67 -7.87 11.90 -25.14
C VAL A 67 -9.37 11.77 -25.38
N LEU A 68 -10.13 12.87 -25.26
CA LEU A 68 -11.58 12.86 -25.49
C LEU A 68 -11.91 12.62 -26.98
N ILE A 69 -11.19 13.26 -27.90
CA ILE A 69 -11.39 13.05 -29.34
C ILE A 69 -11.12 11.58 -29.72
N ARG A 70 -10.03 11.00 -29.19
CA ARG A 70 -9.70 9.58 -29.35
C ARG A 70 -10.79 8.65 -28.79
N ALA A 71 -11.44 9.07 -27.71
CA ALA A 71 -12.57 8.37 -27.11
C ALA A 71 -13.91 8.59 -27.85
N GLY A 72 -13.92 9.32 -28.98
CA GLY A 72 -15.09 9.56 -29.81
C GLY A 72 -15.95 10.76 -29.41
N TYR A 73 -15.44 11.70 -28.59
CA TYR A 73 -16.05 13.02 -28.47
C TYR A 73 -15.77 13.86 -29.72
N THR A 74 -16.68 14.76 -30.07
CA THR A 74 -16.41 15.77 -31.10
C THR A 74 -15.37 16.78 -30.59
N GLU A 75 -14.66 17.44 -31.50
CA GLU A 75 -13.69 18.49 -31.14
C GLU A 75 -14.35 19.63 -30.35
N GLU A 76 -15.60 19.97 -30.68
CA GLU A 76 -16.38 20.98 -29.96
C GLU A 76 -16.68 20.53 -28.52
N GLU A 77 -17.14 19.29 -28.33
CA GLU A 77 -17.39 18.71 -27.00
C GLU A 77 -16.12 18.64 -26.16
N ALA A 78 -15.00 18.20 -26.76
CA ALA A 78 -13.72 18.10 -26.09
C ALA A 78 -13.24 19.47 -25.59
N LYS A 79 -13.23 20.48 -26.46
CA LYS A 79 -12.88 21.86 -26.09
C LYS A 79 -13.81 22.42 -25.03
N TRP A 80 -15.12 22.17 -25.17
CA TRP A 80 -16.12 22.62 -24.20
C TRP A 80 -15.87 22.03 -22.82
N LEU A 81 -15.62 20.71 -22.72
CA LEU A 81 -15.35 20.01 -21.47
C LEU A 81 -14.05 20.46 -20.81
N ARG A 82 -13.08 20.96 -21.59
CA ARG A 82 -11.75 21.36 -21.12
C ARG A 82 -11.57 22.87 -20.97
N HIS A 83 -12.52 23.69 -21.42
CA HIS A 83 -12.41 25.14 -21.38
C HIS A 83 -12.25 25.66 -19.94
N PRO A 84 -11.19 26.44 -19.62
CA PRO A 84 -10.90 26.89 -18.25
C PRO A 84 -12.00 27.74 -17.60
N GLU A 85 -12.69 28.56 -18.40
CA GLU A 85 -13.71 29.50 -17.92
C GLU A 85 -15.13 28.88 -17.87
N HIS A 86 -15.29 27.60 -18.22
CA HIS A 86 -16.61 26.99 -18.25
C HIS A 86 -17.14 26.73 -16.82
N PRO A 87 -18.37 27.18 -16.47
CA PRO A 87 -18.97 26.94 -15.15
C PRO A 87 -19.23 25.44 -14.88
N TYR A 88 -19.06 24.60 -15.91
CA TYR A 88 -19.22 23.14 -15.90
C TYR A 88 -17.91 22.35 -15.77
N ARG A 89 -16.76 23.03 -15.60
CA ARG A 89 -15.54 22.38 -15.09
C ARG A 89 -15.65 21.98 -13.61
N VAL A 90 -16.84 22.18 -13.02
CA VAL A 90 -17.21 21.67 -11.70
C VAL A 90 -17.11 20.15 -11.66
N PRO A 91 -16.82 19.57 -10.48
CA PRO A 91 -16.59 18.14 -10.35
C PRO A 91 -17.73 17.29 -10.95
N ASN A 92 -18.99 17.71 -10.81
CA ASN A 92 -20.17 16.89 -11.15
C ASN A 92 -20.47 16.69 -12.65
N HIS A 93 -19.81 17.44 -13.54
CA HIS A 93 -20.02 17.36 -14.99
C HIS A 93 -18.71 17.18 -15.75
N GLY A 94 -17.99 18.25 -16.09
CA GLY A 94 -16.85 18.17 -17.02
C GLY A 94 -15.71 17.27 -16.53
N GLN A 95 -15.42 17.27 -15.23
CA GLN A 95 -14.38 16.38 -14.66
C GLN A 95 -14.84 14.93 -14.60
N ASN A 96 -16.05 14.69 -14.13
CA ASN A 96 -16.63 13.34 -14.12
C ASN A 96 -16.84 12.76 -15.52
N GLN A 97 -17.08 13.61 -16.53
CA GLN A 97 -17.25 13.15 -17.91
C GLN A 97 -15.98 12.50 -18.46
N MET A 98 -14.81 12.83 -17.89
CA MET A 98 -13.53 12.18 -18.20
C MET A 98 -13.50 10.70 -17.83
N ALA A 99 -14.45 10.20 -17.03
CA ALA A 99 -14.61 8.77 -16.76
C ALA A 99 -15.23 8.04 -17.95
N PHE A 100 -16.10 8.68 -18.74
CA PHE A 100 -16.94 8.05 -19.76
C PHE A 100 -16.25 8.03 -21.13
N ARG A 101 -15.11 7.36 -21.19
CA ARG A 101 -14.22 7.27 -22.37
C ARG A 101 -14.22 5.89 -23.02
N GLY A 102 -14.78 4.89 -22.33
CA GLY A 102 -14.81 3.52 -22.81
C GLY A 102 -15.74 3.36 -24.00
N LYS A 103 -15.71 2.16 -24.59
CA LYS A 103 -16.67 1.75 -25.61
C LYS A 103 -18.10 2.05 -25.16
N ASP A 104 -18.89 2.62 -26.05
CA ASP A 104 -20.25 3.07 -25.78
C ASP A 104 -20.34 4.06 -24.59
N ARG A 105 -19.28 4.83 -24.34
CA ARG A 105 -19.14 5.74 -23.17
C ARG A 105 -19.20 5.01 -21.82
N ALA A 106 -18.68 3.79 -21.71
CA ALA A 106 -18.52 3.12 -20.42
C ALA A 106 -17.55 3.89 -19.49
N ASN A 107 -17.76 3.77 -18.17
CA ASN A 107 -16.87 4.34 -17.14
C ASN A 107 -15.55 3.54 -17.09
N VAL A 108 -14.46 4.15 -17.56
CA VAL A 108 -13.13 3.51 -17.64
C VAL A 108 -12.45 3.32 -16.29
N TYR A 109 -12.92 3.98 -15.23
CA TYR A 109 -12.38 3.76 -13.88
C TYR A 109 -12.86 2.44 -13.29
N THR A 110 -14.10 2.04 -13.55
CA THR A 110 -14.64 0.74 -13.10
C THR A 110 -14.57 -0.36 -14.16
N GLN A 111 -14.40 0.03 -15.42
CA GLN A 111 -14.37 -0.89 -16.56
C GLN A 111 -13.22 -0.52 -17.50
N PRO A 112 -11.96 -0.54 -17.03
CA PRO A 112 -10.79 -0.12 -17.82
C PRO A 112 -10.63 -0.89 -19.13
N TRP A 113 -11.04 -2.16 -19.15
CA TRP A 113 -11.01 -3.02 -20.35
C TRP A 113 -11.92 -2.55 -21.51
N THR A 114 -12.78 -1.56 -21.29
CA THR A 114 -13.62 -0.97 -22.34
C THR A 114 -12.88 0.10 -23.16
N TYR A 115 -11.65 0.44 -22.77
CA TYR A 115 -10.82 1.46 -23.40
C TYR A 115 -9.47 0.85 -23.78
N PRO A 116 -8.88 1.16 -24.94
CA PRO A 116 -7.58 0.59 -25.33
C PRO A 116 -6.48 1.01 -24.34
N ASP A 117 -5.48 0.14 -24.13
CA ASP A 117 -4.30 0.44 -23.30
C ASP A 117 -3.57 1.69 -23.85
N PRO A 118 -3.57 2.81 -23.13
CA PRO A 118 -2.88 4.03 -23.56
C PRO A 118 -1.36 3.94 -23.45
N GLY A 119 -0.85 2.96 -22.70
CA GLY A 119 0.56 2.76 -22.44
C GLY A 119 1.05 3.55 -21.22
N LEU A 120 1.42 2.82 -20.16
CA LEU A 120 2.20 3.36 -19.05
C LEU A 120 3.69 3.26 -19.42
N THR A 121 4.46 4.32 -19.19
CA THR A 121 5.92 4.21 -19.29
C THR A 121 6.39 3.38 -18.11
N GLU A 122 6.96 2.21 -18.40
CA GLU A 122 7.50 1.28 -17.42
C GLU A 122 9.01 1.43 -17.29
N VAL A 123 9.57 0.97 -16.16
CA VAL A 123 11.02 0.89 -15.96
C VAL A 123 11.64 -0.02 -17.01
N SER A 124 12.72 0.41 -17.64
CA SER A 124 13.49 -0.43 -18.56
C SER A 124 14.93 -0.67 -18.11
N GLY A 125 15.35 -0.04 -17.01
CA GLY A 125 16.63 -0.34 -16.36
C GLY A 125 16.63 -1.68 -15.63
N ASP A 126 17.83 -2.17 -15.32
CA ASP A 126 18.06 -3.50 -14.74
C ASP A 126 18.31 -3.46 -13.23
N ILE A 127 18.26 -2.28 -12.60
CA ILE A 127 18.55 -2.11 -11.17
C ILE A 127 17.25 -1.91 -10.38
N SER A 128 17.05 -2.71 -9.33
CA SER A 128 15.94 -2.56 -8.39
C SER A 128 16.32 -3.04 -7.00
N GLU A 129 15.74 -2.44 -5.96
CA GLU A 129 15.72 -3.03 -4.62
C GLU A 129 14.59 -4.04 -4.50
N GLY A 130 14.72 -5.03 -3.61
CA GLY A 130 13.70 -6.04 -3.38
C GLY A 130 14.27 -7.35 -2.86
N PHE A 131 13.56 -8.44 -3.17
CA PHE A 131 13.87 -9.79 -2.73
C PHE A 131 13.89 -10.73 -3.93
N ASP A 132 14.67 -11.80 -3.84
CA ASP A 132 14.49 -12.98 -4.67
C ASP A 132 13.29 -13.77 -4.11
N LEU A 133 12.12 -13.65 -4.75
CA LEU A 133 10.87 -14.24 -4.28
C LEU A 133 10.58 -15.57 -4.98
N ASP A 134 11.05 -15.75 -6.20
CA ASP A 134 10.89 -16.98 -6.99
C ASP A 134 12.07 -17.97 -6.85
N GLY A 135 13.17 -17.55 -6.22
CA GLY A 135 14.37 -18.36 -5.99
C GLY A 135 15.23 -18.53 -7.25
N ASN A 136 15.07 -17.66 -8.25
CA ASN A 136 15.72 -17.78 -9.54
C ASN A 136 16.61 -16.56 -9.85
N PRO A 137 17.95 -16.71 -9.75
CA PRO A 137 18.88 -15.61 -10.02
C PRO A 137 18.98 -15.22 -11.51
N GLU A 138 18.35 -15.97 -12.42
CA GLU A 138 18.34 -15.66 -13.86
C GLU A 138 17.18 -14.74 -14.26
N THR A 139 16.21 -14.50 -13.36
CA THR A 139 15.06 -13.62 -13.57
C THR A 139 15.20 -12.31 -12.79
N GLY A 140 14.28 -11.37 -13.03
CA GLY A 140 14.20 -10.13 -12.27
C GLY A 140 15.30 -9.11 -12.55
N PHE A 141 15.56 -8.27 -11.55
CA PHE A 141 16.53 -7.19 -11.56
C PHE A 141 17.83 -7.60 -10.85
N THR A 142 18.85 -6.75 -10.97
CA THR A 142 20.02 -6.76 -10.10
C THR A 142 19.84 -5.71 -9.01
N SER A 143 20.15 -6.04 -7.76
CA SER A 143 20.16 -5.06 -6.67
C SER A 143 21.25 -3.99 -6.89
N PRO A 144 21.17 -2.84 -6.19
CA PRO A 144 22.24 -1.85 -6.21
C PRO A 144 23.62 -2.40 -5.78
N ASP A 145 23.66 -3.47 -4.98
CA ASP A 145 24.89 -4.14 -4.53
C ASP A 145 25.37 -5.28 -5.43
N GLY A 146 24.63 -5.60 -6.51
CA GLY A 146 25.02 -6.60 -7.51
C GLY A 146 24.41 -8.00 -7.33
N THR A 147 23.52 -8.19 -6.36
CA THR A 147 22.75 -9.42 -6.15
C THR A 147 21.73 -9.60 -7.29
N PRO A 148 21.78 -10.68 -8.08
CA PRO A 148 20.80 -10.93 -9.13
C PRO A 148 19.52 -11.57 -8.57
N GLY A 149 18.47 -11.69 -9.40
CA GLY A 149 17.23 -12.40 -9.01
C GLY A 149 16.19 -11.54 -8.30
N ILE A 150 16.29 -10.21 -8.34
CA ILE A 150 15.40 -9.36 -7.55
C ILE A 150 14.03 -9.23 -8.21
N ASP A 151 12.98 -9.70 -7.55
CA ASP A 151 11.59 -9.54 -7.93
C ASP A 151 11.01 -8.25 -7.37
N ASN A 152 10.70 -7.30 -8.27
CA ASN A 152 9.97 -6.08 -7.94
C ASN A 152 9.22 -5.56 -9.17
N GLN A 153 8.24 -6.33 -9.64
CA GLN A 153 7.40 -5.97 -10.78
C GLN A 153 6.50 -4.77 -10.48
N PHE A 154 6.24 -4.47 -9.21
CA PHE A 154 5.60 -3.21 -8.83
C PHE A 154 6.46 -2.00 -9.21
N TYR A 155 7.76 -2.05 -8.93
CA TYR A 155 8.71 -1.05 -9.41
C TYR A 155 8.82 -1.07 -10.94
N LYS A 156 8.88 -2.24 -11.59
CA LYS A 156 8.83 -2.34 -13.07
C LYS A 156 7.70 -1.51 -13.65
N THR A 157 6.51 -1.67 -13.05
CA THR A 157 5.27 -1.05 -13.49
C THR A 157 5.22 0.45 -13.18
N THR A 158 5.59 0.84 -11.96
CA THR A 158 5.28 2.18 -11.43
C THR A 158 6.50 3.08 -11.23
N GLY A 159 7.73 2.57 -11.36
CA GLY A 159 8.95 3.32 -11.11
C GLY A 159 9.16 4.53 -12.03
N CYS A 160 8.69 4.45 -13.29
CA CYS A 160 8.69 5.58 -14.22
C CYS A 160 7.43 6.44 -14.15
N TRP A 161 6.50 6.14 -13.25
CA TRP A 161 5.33 6.97 -13.04
C TRP A 161 5.70 8.15 -12.15
N LYS A 162 5.47 9.38 -12.64
CA LYS A 162 5.72 10.65 -11.92
C LYS A 162 5.26 10.67 -10.46
N TYR A 163 4.20 9.94 -10.12
CA TYR A 163 3.68 9.85 -8.76
C TYR A 163 4.64 9.16 -7.78
N PHE A 164 5.30 8.10 -8.23
CA PHE A 164 6.23 7.30 -7.44
C PHE A 164 7.70 7.60 -7.71
N ARG A 165 8.00 8.28 -8.82
CA ARG A 165 9.37 8.55 -9.22
C ARG A 165 9.96 9.71 -8.43
N GLY A 166 11.15 9.48 -7.88
CA GLY A 166 11.95 10.49 -7.19
C GLY A 166 13.07 9.85 -6.38
N PRO A 167 14.05 10.64 -5.93
CA PRO A 167 15.03 10.15 -4.96
C PRO A 167 14.34 9.58 -3.72
N LYS A 168 15.06 8.76 -2.95
CA LYS A 168 14.60 8.28 -1.64
C LYS A 168 14.06 9.45 -0.81
N HIS A 169 12.87 9.28 -0.23
CA HIS A 169 12.10 10.28 0.53
C HIS A 169 11.53 11.46 -0.26
N LEU A 170 11.78 11.57 -1.56
CA LEU A 170 11.45 12.76 -2.37
C LEU A 170 10.51 12.46 -3.55
N SER A 171 9.88 11.29 -3.57
CA SER A 171 8.75 11.05 -4.48
C SER A 171 7.49 11.67 -3.90
N TYR A 172 6.58 12.14 -4.77
CA TYR A 172 5.33 12.72 -4.33
C TYR A 172 4.51 11.75 -3.46
N ASN A 173 4.49 10.46 -3.83
CA ASN A 173 3.86 9.42 -3.04
C ASN A 173 4.49 9.31 -1.63
N ALA A 174 5.82 9.16 -1.56
CA ALA A 174 6.50 8.96 -0.28
C ALA A 174 6.31 10.14 0.67
N GLU A 175 6.52 11.37 0.21
CA GLU A 175 6.32 12.58 1.02
C GLU A 175 4.87 12.70 1.49
N SER A 176 3.92 12.59 0.56
CA SER A 176 2.49 12.79 0.85
C SER A 176 1.94 11.83 1.89
N TRP A 177 2.38 10.57 1.88
CA TRP A 177 1.86 9.55 2.79
C TRP A 177 2.60 9.50 4.12
N ASN A 178 3.92 9.69 4.11
CA ASN A 178 4.66 9.81 5.37
C ASN A 178 4.28 11.08 6.14
N ASP A 179 4.00 12.20 5.47
CA ASP A 179 3.44 13.39 6.14
C ASP A 179 2.13 13.06 6.86
N ARG A 180 1.25 12.28 6.23
CA ARG A 180 -0.02 11.85 6.84
C ARG A 180 0.20 10.90 8.00
N MET A 181 1.14 9.98 7.90
CA MET A 181 1.54 9.10 9.01
C MET A 181 2.03 9.94 10.20
N LEU A 182 2.95 10.86 9.95
CA LEU A 182 3.55 11.77 10.94
C LEU A 182 2.51 12.65 11.63
N GLU A 183 1.44 13.03 10.93
CA GLU A 183 0.32 13.80 11.49
C GLU A 183 -0.79 12.93 12.14
N GLY A 184 -0.52 11.65 12.40
CA GLY A 184 -1.41 10.74 13.13
C GLY A 184 -2.41 10.00 12.26
N GLY A 185 -2.14 9.85 10.96
CA GLY A 185 -2.96 9.05 10.05
C GLY A 185 -2.93 7.55 10.36
N TRP A 186 -1.82 7.07 10.91
CA TRP A 186 -1.58 5.75 11.51
C TRP A 186 -0.19 5.77 12.18
N THR A 187 0.16 4.76 12.96
CA THR A 187 1.51 4.58 13.53
C THR A 187 1.81 3.09 13.65
N VAL A 188 3.02 2.70 13.27
CA VAL A 188 3.49 1.31 13.30
C VAL A 188 4.70 1.22 14.23
N THR A 189 4.66 0.26 15.14
CA THR A 189 5.74 -0.08 16.05
C THR A 189 6.38 -1.40 15.65
N VAL A 190 7.65 -1.58 16.00
CA VAL A 190 8.42 -2.80 15.73
C VAL A 190 9.00 -3.31 17.04
N VAL A 191 8.85 -4.61 17.31
CA VAL A 191 9.51 -5.30 18.41
C VAL A 191 10.38 -6.40 17.82
N VAL A 192 11.66 -6.38 18.17
CA VAL A 192 12.65 -7.40 17.80
C VAL A 192 13.11 -8.07 19.09
N SER A 193 12.87 -9.37 19.23
CA SER A 193 13.23 -10.12 20.44
C SER A 193 13.93 -11.43 20.09
N GLY A 194 14.94 -11.82 20.85
CA GLY A 194 15.71 -13.05 20.60
C GLY A 194 15.89 -13.95 21.83
N GLU A 195 16.25 -15.20 21.58
CA GLU A 195 16.54 -16.24 22.59
C GLU A 195 18.05 -16.44 22.84
N GLY A 196 18.93 -15.67 22.18
CA GLY A 196 20.38 -15.69 22.39
C GLY A 196 20.86 -14.56 23.32
N ASP A 197 22.18 -14.48 23.54
CA ASP A 197 22.79 -13.43 24.40
C ASP A 197 23.28 -12.20 23.60
N ASP A 198 23.36 -12.29 22.26
CA ASP A 198 23.92 -11.23 21.40
C ASP A 198 22.90 -10.78 20.34
N PRO A 199 22.30 -9.58 20.46
CA PRO A 199 21.35 -9.08 19.47
C PRO A 199 21.95 -8.84 18.08
N MET A 200 23.28 -8.83 17.94
CA MET A 200 23.95 -8.73 16.65
C MET A 200 24.15 -10.10 15.99
N ASN A 201 24.06 -11.20 16.74
CA ASN A 201 24.33 -12.55 16.25
C ASN A 201 23.43 -13.55 17.00
N ASP A 202 22.21 -13.74 16.52
CA ASP A 202 21.19 -14.60 17.15
C ASP A 202 20.46 -15.43 16.09
N ASP A 203 20.46 -16.76 16.26
CA ASP A 203 19.80 -17.68 15.35
C ASP A 203 18.27 -17.73 15.55
N ASN A 204 17.73 -17.21 16.65
CA ASN A 204 16.31 -17.29 17.00
C ASN A 204 15.76 -15.91 17.36
N VAL A 205 15.41 -15.15 16.32
CA VAL A 205 14.86 -13.81 16.44
C VAL A 205 13.44 -13.78 15.95
N THR A 206 12.57 -13.11 16.69
CA THR A 206 11.22 -12.77 16.25
C THR A 206 11.12 -11.28 16.01
N VAL A 207 10.62 -10.89 14.84
CA VAL A 207 10.33 -9.49 14.49
C VAL A 207 8.83 -9.33 14.36
N ALA A 208 8.24 -8.46 15.16
CA ALA A 208 6.83 -8.14 15.09
C ALA A 208 6.57 -6.68 14.75
N PHE A 209 5.55 -6.45 13.93
CA PHE A 209 5.01 -5.14 13.60
C PHE A 209 3.60 -5.03 14.16
N TYR A 210 3.33 -3.94 14.89
CA TYR A 210 2.03 -3.67 15.51
C TYR A 210 1.56 -2.26 15.19
N ASP A 211 0.25 -2.07 15.07
CA ASP A 211 -0.35 -0.74 15.09
C ASP A 211 -0.24 -0.12 16.49
N SER A 212 -0.20 1.21 16.53
CA SER A 212 -0.31 2.01 17.75
C SER A 212 -1.38 3.10 17.56
N PRO A 213 -2.16 3.43 18.61
CA PRO A 213 -3.17 4.48 18.55
C PRO A 213 -2.59 5.89 18.70
N GLU A 214 -1.35 6.00 19.18
CA GLU A 214 -0.68 7.29 19.36
C GLU A 214 -0.09 7.80 18.06
N LYS A 215 -0.15 9.11 17.85
CA LYS A 215 0.57 9.75 16.75
C LYS A 215 2.07 9.84 17.05
N LEU A 216 2.88 9.86 16.00
CA LEU A 216 4.31 10.17 16.11
C LEU A 216 4.54 11.54 16.74
N ILE A 217 5.55 11.61 17.61
CA ILE A 217 5.98 12.85 18.26
C ILE A 217 7.23 13.34 17.56
N LYS A 218 7.25 14.63 17.22
CA LYS A 218 8.42 15.30 16.61
C LYS A 218 9.25 15.99 17.67
N ASP A 219 10.57 15.94 17.54
CA ASP A 219 11.52 16.65 18.39
C ASP A 219 11.66 18.14 17.98
N ALA A 220 12.62 18.85 18.58
CA ALA A 220 12.85 20.27 18.30
C ALA A 220 13.45 20.53 16.89
N GLN A 221 13.94 19.50 16.22
CA GLN A 221 14.48 19.54 14.86
C GLN A 221 13.42 19.18 13.82
N GLY A 222 12.29 18.62 14.24
CA GLY A 222 11.20 18.19 13.37
C GLY A 222 11.25 16.70 13.02
N GLU A 223 12.24 15.97 13.54
CA GLU A 223 12.42 14.54 13.34
C GLU A 223 11.58 13.74 14.34
N VAL A 224 11.31 12.46 14.06
CA VAL A 224 10.59 11.60 15.01
C VAL A 224 11.42 11.43 16.29
N ALA A 225 10.82 11.77 17.43
CA ALA A 225 11.46 11.76 18.72
C ALA A 225 11.81 10.34 19.18
N TRP A 226 13.05 10.17 19.62
CA TRP A 226 13.55 8.90 20.12
C TRP A 226 13.04 8.62 21.54
N ASN A 227 12.95 7.34 21.88
CA ASN A 227 12.60 6.82 23.21
C ASN A 227 11.26 7.34 23.73
N TYR A 228 10.32 7.64 22.83
CA TYR A 228 8.93 7.90 23.20
C TYR A 228 8.19 6.58 23.44
N THR A 229 7.12 6.64 24.23
CA THR A 229 6.31 5.46 24.57
C THR A 229 5.10 5.37 23.67
N PHE A 230 4.88 4.19 23.10
CA PHE A 230 3.72 3.82 22.29
C PHE A 230 3.09 2.56 22.88
N THR A 231 1.77 2.46 22.80
CA THR A 231 1.06 1.22 23.17
C THR A 231 0.71 0.43 21.93
N VAL A 232 0.71 -0.90 22.05
CA VAL A 232 0.13 -1.75 21.01
C VAL A 232 -1.37 -1.48 20.94
N SER A 233 -1.89 -1.29 19.73
CA SER A 233 -3.31 -1.38 19.41
C SER A 233 -3.60 -2.78 18.85
N PRO A 234 -4.13 -3.73 19.64
CA PRO A 234 -4.46 -5.05 19.15
C PRO A 234 -5.37 -4.97 17.91
N ASN A 235 -5.01 -5.72 16.86
CA ASN A 235 -5.75 -5.71 15.61
C ASN A 235 -5.75 -7.11 15.00
N GLN A 236 -6.91 -7.60 14.58
CA GLN A 236 -7.02 -8.93 13.96
C GLN A 236 -6.35 -9.01 12.58
N LYS A 237 -6.20 -7.86 11.91
CA LYS A 237 -5.62 -7.71 10.57
C LYS A 237 -4.16 -7.28 10.65
N TYR A 238 -3.88 -6.07 11.15
CA TYR A 238 -2.56 -5.43 11.08
C TYR A 238 -1.61 -5.90 12.18
N GLU A 239 -1.13 -7.11 12.00
CA GLU A 239 -0.04 -7.69 12.78
C GLU A 239 0.75 -8.65 11.88
N ALA A 240 2.06 -8.43 11.83
CA ALA A 240 3.01 -9.24 11.11
C ALA A 240 4.11 -9.70 12.08
N ILE A 241 4.30 -11.01 12.23
CA ILE A 241 5.30 -11.60 13.13
C ILE A 241 6.14 -12.58 12.32
N PHE A 242 7.43 -12.33 12.24
CA PHE A 242 8.37 -13.07 11.41
C PHE A 242 9.35 -13.86 12.27
N ASP A 243 9.59 -15.12 11.90
CA ASP A 243 10.72 -15.91 12.40
C ASP A 243 11.96 -15.60 11.56
N ALA A 244 12.99 -15.13 12.24
CA ALA A 244 14.17 -14.52 11.67
C ALA A 244 15.45 -14.97 12.41
N LYS A 245 16.58 -14.56 11.85
CA LYS A 245 17.89 -14.62 12.49
C LYS A 245 18.61 -13.29 12.30
N THR A 246 19.56 -13.00 13.17
CA THR A 246 20.44 -11.83 13.04
C THR A 246 21.87 -12.30 12.88
N GLU A 247 22.56 -11.80 11.86
CA GLU A 247 23.99 -12.02 11.62
C GLU A 247 24.68 -10.67 11.39
N ASN A 248 25.63 -10.32 12.26
CA ASN A 248 26.31 -9.02 12.25
C ASN A 248 25.34 -7.81 12.17
N GLY A 249 24.22 -7.87 12.90
CA GLY A 249 23.19 -6.83 12.91
C GLY A 249 22.21 -6.87 11.73
N ARG A 250 22.43 -7.71 10.72
CA ARG A 250 21.47 -7.92 9.64
C ARG A 250 20.45 -8.99 10.04
N ILE A 251 19.19 -8.62 10.14
CA ILE A 251 18.04 -9.43 10.52
C ILE A 251 17.35 -9.93 9.25
N GLN A 252 17.25 -11.24 9.06
CA GLN A 252 16.61 -11.84 7.89
C GLN A 252 15.62 -12.91 8.28
N THR A 253 14.47 -12.97 7.60
CA THR A 253 13.53 -14.09 7.74
C THR A 253 14.19 -15.42 7.40
N LYS A 254 13.91 -16.45 8.22
CA LYS A 254 14.38 -17.83 7.95
C LYS A 254 13.60 -18.49 6.82
N ALA A 255 12.33 -18.14 6.70
CA ALA A 255 11.44 -18.61 5.65
C ALA A 255 10.39 -17.54 5.34
N PRO A 256 9.86 -17.50 4.10
CA PRO A 256 8.76 -16.61 3.76
C PRO A 256 7.51 -16.92 4.59
N MET A 257 6.89 -15.87 5.12
CA MET A 257 5.58 -15.96 5.76
C MET A 257 4.50 -16.12 4.70
N ASP A 258 3.53 -17.02 4.92
CA ASP A 258 2.48 -17.26 3.91
C ASP A 258 1.68 -16.00 3.60
N GLU A 259 1.31 -15.24 4.63
CA GLU A 259 0.55 -13.99 4.51
C GLU A 259 0.79 -13.10 5.72
N VAL A 260 0.99 -11.81 5.47
CA VAL A 260 1.03 -10.75 6.49
C VAL A 260 0.28 -9.51 6.00
N TRP A 261 -0.12 -8.67 6.95
CA TRP A 261 -0.82 -7.43 6.67
C TRP A 261 -0.16 -6.25 7.38
N PHE A 262 0.09 -5.19 6.62
CA PHE A 262 0.65 -3.93 7.08
C PHE A 262 -0.28 -2.76 6.77
N ARG A 263 -0.01 -1.63 7.43
CA ARG A 263 -0.51 -0.33 6.99
C ARG A 263 0.25 0.11 5.73
N ASP A 264 -0.45 0.31 4.63
CA ASP A 264 0.14 0.79 3.36
C ASP A 264 0.32 2.32 3.35
N THR A 265 1.34 2.83 2.64
CA THR A 265 1.50 4.27 2.33
C THR A 265 0.65 4.65 1.12
N SER A 266 -0.67 4.48 1.30
CA SER A 266 -1.60 4.52 0.18
C SER A 266 -3.02 4.89 0.63
N TYR A 267 -3.93 5.10 -0.32
CA TYR A 267 -5.29 5.56 -0.02
C TYR A 267 -6.11 4.52 0.75
N VAL A 268 -5.88 3.24 0.47
CA VAL A 268 -6.60 2.11 1.10
C VAL A 268 -5.91 1.61 2.38
N LYS A 269 -4.72 2.12 2.72
CA LYS A 269 -3.83 1.76 3.85
C LYS A 269 -3.75 0.26 4.18
N ASP A 270 -4.08 -0.61 3.24
CA ASP A 270 -4.08 -2.05 3.35
C ASP A 270 -2.96 -2.60 2.47
N LEU A 271 -1.98 -3.23 3.10
CA LEU A 271 -0.92 -3.93 2.40
C LEU A 271 -0.92 -5.39 2.81
N GLN A 272 -1.50 -6.24 1.97
CA GLN A 272 -1.31 -7.68 2.04
C GLN A 272 0.00 -8.05 1.34
N LEU A 273 0.79 -8.90 1.98
CA LEU A 273 1.95 -9.54 1.35
C LEU A 273 1.86 -11.04 1.53
N LEU A 274 1.81 -11.77 0.42
CA LEU A 274 2.01 -13.20 0.38
C LEU A 274 3.50 -13.52 0.23
N LYS A 275 3.94 -14.64 0.80
CA LYS A 275 5.37 -15.05 0.81
C LYS A 275 6.26 -13.92 1.31
N ALA A 276 5.82 -13.27 2.38
CA ALA A 276 6.45 -12.08 2.89
C ALA A 276 7.79 -12.39 3.54
N GLN A 277 8.77 -11.54 3.25
CA GLN A 277 10.14 -11.63 3.75
C GLN A 277 10.56 -10.27 4.32
N LEU A 278 11.53 -10.28 5.22
CA LEU A 278 12.20 -9.07 5.70
C LEU A 278 13.71 -9.23 5.63
N ASP A 279 14.36 -8.09 5.42
CA ASP A 279 15.81 -7.92 5.49
C ASP A 279 16.08 -6.54 6.09
N LEU A 280 16.37 -6.52 7.39
CA LEU A 280 16.54 -5.31 8.18
C LEU A 280 17.96 -5.24 8.72
N THR A 281 18.44 -4.04 9.01
CA THR A 281 19.74 -3.79 9.61
C THR A 281 19.54 -3.02 10.90
N LEU A 282 20.00 -3.59 12.01
CA LEU A 282 20.18 -2.90 13.27
C LEU A 282 21.47 -2.07 13.19
N ASN A 283 21.32 -0.76 13.11
CA ASN A 283 22.45 0.16 12.94
C ASN A 283 23.16 0.44 14.27
N GLU A 284 24.43 0.87 14.18
CA GLU A 284 25.25 1.20 15.36
C GLU A 284 24.67 2.35 16.20
N ASP A 285 23.94 3.27 15.55
CA ASP A 285 23.24 4.38 16.23
C ASP A 285 21.97 3.93 16.96
N GLY A 286 21.57 2.67 16.80
CA GLY A 286 20.38 2.08 17.39
C GLY A 286 19.14 2.19 16.53
N THR A 287 19.20 2.75 15.31
CA THR A 287 18.08 2.74 14.37
C THR A 287 17.90 1.38 13.69
N LEU A 288 16.76 1.17 13.06
CA LEU A 288 16.45 -0.01 12.25
C LEU A 288 16.08 0.44 10.84
N THR A 289 16.75 -0.10 9.82
CA THR A 289 16.49 0.24 8.42
C THR A 289 16.51 -1.00 7.55
N GLY A 290 15.69 -1.08 6.51
CA GLY A 290 15.80 -2.17 5.54
C GLY A 290 14.56 -2.33 4.69
N LEU A 291 14.30 -3.57 4.26
CA LEU A 291 13.20 -3.92 3.37
C LEU A 291 12.23 -4.90 4.04
N VAL A 292 10.95 -4.75 3.68
CA VAL A 292 9.92 -5.77 3.81
C VAL A 292 9.25 -5.93 2.46
N GLY A 293 8.99 -7.16 2.03
CA GLY A 293 8.46 -7.41 0.69
C GLY A 293 7.81 -8.77 0.54
N GLY A 294 7.24 -9.00 -0.63
CA GLY A 294 6.46 -10.19 -0.97
C GLY A 294 5.57 -9.90 -2.18
N TYR A 295 4.51 -10.69 -2.36
CA TYR A 295 3.55 -10.48 -3.43
C TYR A 295 2.29 -9.79 -2.91
N ARG A 296 1.94 -8.62 -3.46
CA ARG A 296 0.70 -7.88 -3.13
C ARG A 296 -0.36 -8.05 -4.22
N PRO A 297 -1.67 -8.01 -3.90
CA PRO A 297 -2.70 -7.98 -4.93
C PRO A 297 -2.56 -6.70 -5.76
N TRP A 298 -2.61 -6.82 -7.08
CA TRP A 298 -2.38 -5.67 -7.98
C TRP A 298 -3.64 -4.81 -8.18
N GLU A 299 -4.83 -5.41 -8.17
CA GLU A 299 -6.09 -4.69 -8.44
C GLU A 299 -6.38 -3.58 -7.42
N PRO A 300 -6.20 -3.78 -6.09
CA PRO A 300 -6.33 -2.71 -5.11
C PRO A 300 -5.38 -1.52 -5.33
N VAL A 301 -4.26 -1.70 -6.04
CA VAL A 301 -3.34 -0.60 -6.40
C VAL A 301 -3.99 0.34 -7.42
N HIS A 302 -4.76 -0.20 -8.36
CA HIS A 302 -5.51 0.59 -9.32
C HIS A 302 -6.72 1.25 -8.63
N ASP A 303 -7.51 0.47 -7.91
CA ASP A 303 -8.80 0.90 -7.38
C ASP A 303 -8.66 2.03 -6.35
N GLN A 304 -7.60 2.01 -5.55
CA GLN A 304 -7.34 3.08 -4.61
C GLN A 304 -7.17 4.46 -5.27
N HIS A 305 -6.70 4.52 -6.52
CA HIS A 305 -6.54 5.76 -7.29
C HIS A 305 -7.85 6.18 -7.95
N VAL A 306 -8.69 5.20 -8.30
CA VAL A 306 -10.09 5.45 -8.69
C VAL A 306 -10.83 6.11 -7.53
N ASP A 307 -10.78 5.49 -6.35
CA ASP A 307 -11.45 5.97 -5.13
C ASP A 307 -10.91 7.32 -4.65
N ALA A 308 -9.65 7.63 -4.96
CA ALA A 308 -9.03 8.93 -4.73
C ALA A 308 -9.42 10.02 -5.75
N ARG A 309 -10.59 9.89 -6.40
CA ARG A 309 -11.09 10.75 -7.49
C ARG A 309 -10.25 10.62 -8.75
N GLY A 310 -10.46 9.53 -9.48
CA GLY A 310 -9.70 9.13 -10.67
C GLY A 310 -9.31 10.27 -11.61
N SER A 311 -10.24 11.15 -12.00
CA SER A 311 -9.96 12.26 -12.93
C SER A 311 -8.91 13.26 -12.42
N VAL A 312 -8.84 13.45 -11.10
CA VAL A 312 -7.83 14.31 -10.46
C VAL A 312 -6.49 13.61 -10.41
N ILE A 313 -6.47 12.32 -10.06
CA ILE A 313 -5.24 11.53 -10.10
C ILE A 313 -4.63 11.60 -11.50
N GLU A 314 -5.39 11.23 -12.53
CA GLU A 314 -4.88 11.24 -13.91
C GLU A 314 -4.28 12.60 -14.30
N SER A 315 -4.93 13.70 -13.90
CA SER A 315 -4.47 15.06 -14.21
C SER A 315 -3.19 15.45 -13.47
N LEU A 316 -3.05 15.08 -12.19
CA LEU A 316 -1.91 15.44 -11.36
C LEU A 316 -0.68 14.58 -11.65
N THR A 317 -0.91 13.31 -12.00
CA THR A 317 0.12 12.28 -12.11
C THR A 317 0.44 11.88 -13.55
N TRP A 318 -0.18 12.51 -14.54
CA TRP A 318 0.12 12.39 -15.97
C TRP A 318 0.01 10.96 -16.52
N ILE A 319 -1.02 10.23 -16.09
CA ILE A 319 -1.36 8.92 -16.65
C ILE A 319 -2.87 8.82 -16.87
N GLU A 320 -3.28 7.97 -17.80
CA GLU A 320 -4.66 7.50 -17.87
C GLU A 320 -4.76 6.25 -17.00
N LEU A 321 -5.69 6.17 -16.03
CA LEU A 321 -5.81 5.04 -15.10
C LEU A 321 -6.00 3.68 -15.79
N PRO A 322 -6.65 3.57 -16.97
CA PRO A 322 -6.61 2.34 -17.75
C PRO A 322 -5.18 1.84 -18.06
N ALA A 323 -4.22 2.74 -18.30
CA ALA A 323 -2.82 2.37 -18.53
C ALA A 323 -2.20 1.70 -17.30
N LEU A 324 -2.51 2.20 -16.10
CA LEU A 324 -2.08 1.60 -14.84
C LEU A 324 -2.69 0.20 -14.65
N TRP A 325 -4.00 0.04 -14.92
CA TRP A 325 -4.67 -1.25 -14.83
C TRP A 325 -4.03 -2.29 -15.77
N TYR A 326 -3.81 -1.94 -17.04
CA TYR A 326 -3.20 -2.85 -18.01
C TYR A 326 -1.76 -3.20 -17.65
N ALA A 327 -0.96 -2.23 -17.20
CA ALA A 327 0.42 -2.46 -16.82
C ALA A 327 0.54 -3.33 -15.57
N LEU A 328 -0.26 -3.06 -14.53
CA LEU A 328 -0.33 -3.89 -13.33
C LEU A 328 -0.74 -5.33 -13.66
N LYS A 329 -1.80 -5.51 -14.45
CA LYS A 329 -2.26 -6.84 -14.85
C LYS A 329 -1.22 -7.60 -15.68
N ARG A 330 -0.53 -6.91 -16.59
CA ARG A 330 0.49 -7.50 -17.47
C ARG A 330 1.75 -7.91 -16.70
N ASN A 331 2.14 -7.13 -15.69
CA ASN A 331 3.36 -7.35 -14.91
C ASN A 331 3.13 -8.13 -13.62
N ALA A 332 1.88 -8.45 -13.26
CA ALA A 332 1.59 -9.41 -12.21
C ALA A 332 2.34 -10.72 -12.48
N ASP A 333 3.09 -11.18 -11.49
CA ASP A 333 4.06 -12.27 -11.60
C ASP A 333 3.72 -13.48 -10.73
N TYR A 334 2.77 -13.35 -9.80
CA TYR A 334 2.40 -14.41 -8.86
C TYR A 334 0.91 -14.76 -8.87
N SER A 335 0.64 -16.06 -8.77
CA SER A 335 -0.69 -16.65 -8.67
C SER A 335 -0.79 -17.44 -7.35
N PRO A 336 -1.68 -17.03 -6.41
CA PRO A 336 -1.96 -17.78 -5.20
C PRO A 336 -2.61 -19.16 -5.46
N GLU A 337 -3.22 -19.34 -6.64
CA GLU A 337 -3.87 -20.59 -7.05
C GLU A 337 -2.88 -21.61 -7.64
N GLY A 338 -1.58 -21.27 -7.70
CA GLY A 338 -0.51 -22.09 -8.26
C GLY A 338 -0.04 -21.61 -9.63
N ALA A 339 0.97 -22.28 -10.18
CA ALA A 339 1.74 -21.82 -11.35
C ALA A 339 0.90 -21.56 -12.62
N ASP A 340 -0.21 -22.27 -12.80
CA ASP A 340 -1.10 -22.13 -13.95
C ASP A 340 -2.32 -21.21 -13.69
N GLY A 341 -2.47 -20.68 -12.47
CA GLY A 341 -3.58 -19.79 -12.09
C GLY A 341 -3.42 -18.36 -12.60
N GLU A 342 -4.48 -17.56 -12.49
CA GLU A 342 -4.40 -16.15 -12.87
C GLU A 342 -3.42 -15.41 -11.95
N LYS A 343 -2.49 -14.66 -12.55
CA LYS A 343 -1.56 -13.82 -11.82
C LYS A 343 -2.28 -12.60 -11.27
N THR A 344 -2.75 -12.72 -10.04
CA THR A 344 -3.50 -11.68 -9.31
C THR A 344 -2.60 -10.86 -8.40
N HIS A 345 -1.33 -11.24 -8.25
CA HIS A 345 -0.38 -10.57 -7.38
C HIS A 345 0.89 -10.14 -8.12
N ILE A 346 1.51 -9.09 -7.59
CA ILE A 346 2.70 -8.46 -8.14
C ILE A 346 3.78 -8.36 -7.05
N SER A 347 5.02 -8.73 -7.37
CA SER A 347 6.15 -8.61 -6.46
C SER A 347 6.39 -7.15 -6.07
N TYR A 348 6.64 -6.95 -4.78
CA TYR A 348 6.69 -5.64 -4.14
C TYR A 348 7.71 -5.65 -3.00
N ALA A 349 8.40 -4.52 -2.85
CA ALA A 349 9.25 -4.25 -1.70
C ALA A 349 9.02 -2.83 -1.18
N MET A 350 9.10 -2.67 0.14
CA MET A 350 8.94 -1.43 0.88
C MET A 350 10.17 -1.19 1.73
N ARG A 351 10.76 0.01 1.63
CA ARG A 351 11.79 0.46 2.56
C ARG A 351 11.15 0.83 3.88
N ILE A 352 11.79 0.47 4.98
CA ILE A 352 11.40 0.85 6.33
C ILE A 352 12.57 1.53 7.01
N GLU A 353 12.28 2.63 7.71
CA GLU A 353 13.15 3.27 8.68
C GLU A 353 12.40 3.40 10.01
N ALA A 354 13.07 3.06 11.10
CA ALA A 354 12.49 3.12 12.44
C ALA A 354 13.54 3.60 13.46
N VAL A 355 13.05 4.38 14.44
CA VAL A 355 13.85 4.94 15.52
C VAL A 355 13.52 4.25 16.84
N PRO A 356 14.45 4.18 17.81
CA PRO A 356 14.20 3.59 19.12
C PRO A 356 12.96 4.17 19.81
N ALA A 357 12.14 3.30 20.38
CA ALA A 357 10.93 3.67 21.13
C ALA A 357 10.63 2.61 22.20
N TYR A 358 9.78 2.93 23.18
CA TYR A 358 9.23 1.94 24.11
C TYR A 358 7.87 1.47 23.60
N VAL A 359 7.72 0.16 23.40
CA VAL A 359 6.44 -0.45 22.97
C VAL A 359 5.83 -1.17 24.16
N MET A 360 4.67 -0.71 24.60
CA MET A 360 3.98 -1.20 25.79
C MET A 360 2.76 -2.05 25.40
N LEU A 361 2.31 -2.89 26.33
CA LEU A 361 0.98 -3.49 26.26
C LEU A 361 -0.09 -2.40 26.13
N GLU A 362 -1.26 -2.77 25.61
CA GLU A 362 -2.35 -1.84 25.33
C GLU A 362 -2.81 -1.05 26.58
N ASP A 363 -2.77 -1.66 27.77
CA ASP A 363 -3.10 -1.00 29.04
C ASP A 363 -1.92 -0.26 29.68
N ALA A 364 -0.78 -0.20 28.98
CA ALA A 364 0.49 0.34 29.40
C ALA A 364 1.05 -0.26 30.71
N SER A 365 0.65 -1.49 31.08
CA SER A 365 1.13 -2.12 32.32
C SER A 365 2.61 -2.49 32.26
N ASP A 366 3.06 -3.01 31.11
CA ASP A 366 4.39 -3.57 30.90
C ASP A 366 4.88 -3.33 29.48
N GLN A 367 6.21 -3.37 29.29
CA GLN A 367 6.85 -3.33 27.98
C GLN A 367 6.66 -4.68 27.27
N VAL A 368 6.48 -4.65 25.95
CA VAL A 368 6.46 -5.84 25.10
C VAL A 368 7.90 -6.32 24.88
N GLU A 369 8.42 -7.11 25.82
CA GLU A 369 9.78 -7.65 25.74
C GLU A 369 9.89 -8.80 24.74
N MET A 370 8.81 -9.56 24.54
CA MET A 370 8.77 -10.66 23.58
C MET A 370 7.71 -10.38 22.52
N ALA A 371 8.11 -10.44 21.25
CA ALA A 371 7.19 -10.40 20.13
C ALA A 371 6.16 -11.54 20.25
N GLN A 372 4.87 -11.19 20.29
CA GLN A 372 3.76 -12.11 20.49
C GLN A 372 2.51 -11.66 19.71
N SER A 373 1.57 -12.58 19.48
CA SER A 373 0.33 -12.23 18.78
C SER A 373 -0.71 -11.64 19.73
N PHE A 374 -1.29 -10.51 19.33
CA PHE A 374 -2.42 -9.84 19.95
C PHE A 374 -3.71 -10.01 19.14
N LYS A 375 -3.71 -10.77 18.03
CA LYS A 375 -4.92 -11.00 17.19
C LYS A 375 -6.10 -11.62 17.95
N THR A 376 -5.82 -12.40 18.99
CA THR A 376 -6.86 -13.05 19.81
C THR A 376 -7.24 -12.25 21.06
N ASP A 377 -6.67 -11.06 21.23
CA ASP A 377 -7.04 -10.17 22.32
C ASP A 377 -8.54 -9.82 22.23
N PRO A 378 -9.30 -9.85 23.35
CA PRO A 378 -10.72 -9.48 23.35
C PRO A 378 -11.02 -8.07 22.83
N LYS A 379 -10.05 -7.17 22.84
CA LYS A 379 -10.16 -5.80 22.35
C LYS A 379 -9.55 -5.60 20.95
N ALA A 380 -9.02 -6.68 20.34
CA ALA A 380 -8.50 -6.61 18.99
C ALA A 380 -9.55 -6.05 18.04
N GLU A 381 -9.23 -4.94 17.38
CA GLU A 381 -10.11 -4.40 16.35
C GLU A 381 -10.35 -5.49 15.29
N PRO A 382 -11.61 -5.78 14.96
CA PRO A 382 -11.92 -6.84 14.03
C PRO A 382 -11.36 -6.52 12.64
N PHE A 383 -11.20 -7.56 11.83
CA PHE A 383 -10.98 -7.37 10.40
C PHE A 383 -12.20 -6.64 9.80
N ALA A 384 -12.11 -5.31 9.73
CA ALA A 384 -13.08 -4.48 9.06
C ALA A 384 -12.45 -4.00 7.75
N PRO A 385 -13.17 -4.05 6.62
CA PRO A 385 -12.75 -3.30 5.45
C PRO A 385 -12.67 -1.83 5.85
N MET A 386 -11.52 -1.18 5.62
CA MET A 386 -11.47 0.26 5.81
C MET A 386 -12.53 0.93 4.92
N PRO A 387 -13.17 2.02 5.38
CA PRO A 387 -14.18 2.68 4.58
C PRO A 387 -13.60 3.07 3.21
N ILE A 388 -14.18 2.54 2.13
CA ILE A 388 -13.80 2.77 0.72
C ILE A 388 -13.75 4.27 0.39
N ALA A 389 -14.54 5.08 1.10
CA ALA A 389 -14.49 6.52 0.99
C ALA A 389 -13.31 7.06 1.80
N VAL A 390 -12.19 7.31 1.11
CA VAL A 390 -11.25 8.30 1.60
C VAL A 390 -12.04 9.60 1.75
N LYS A 391 -12.37 10.00 2.99
CA LYS A 391 -12.92 11.32 3.29
C LYS A 391 -11.83 12.38 3.12
N PHE A 392 -11.24 12.46 1.93
CA PHE A 392 -10.53 13.65 1.49
C PHE A 392 -11.59 14.68 1.17
N SER A 393 -11.88 15.56 2.13
CA SER A 393 -12.80 16.68 2.00
C SER A 393 -14.30 16.32 1.94
N SER A 394 -15.14 17.35 1.90
CA SER A 394 -16.61 17.29 2.00
C SER A 394 -17.33 16.69 0.78
N VAL A 395 -16.63 15.92 -0.06
CA VAL A 395 -17.13 15.34 -1.32
C VAL A 395 -17.16 13.83 -1.23
N ASN A 396 -18.24 13.24 -1.76
CA ASN A 396 -18.39 11.79 -1.86
C ASN A 396 -17.86 11.35 -3.23
N VAL A 397 -17.04 10.31 -3.26
CA VAL A 397 -16.58 9.67 -4.51
C VAL A 397 -17.25 8.31 -4.62
N ILE A 398 -17.82 8.01 -5.79
CA ILE A 398 -18.41 6.71 -6.14
C ILE A 398 -17.90 6.37 -7.53
N ASP A 399 -17.32 5.19 -7.73
CA ASP A 399 -16.84 4.72 -9.04
C ASP A 399 -15.84 5.67 -9.71
N GLY A 400 -15.03 6.36 -8.91
CA GLY A 400 -14.06 7.39 -9.33
C GLY A 400 -14.64 8.75 -9.69
N ILE A 401 -15.93 8.94 -9.48
CA ILE A 401 -16.72 10.12 -9.86
C ILE A 401 -17.14 10.88 -8.60
N VAL A 402 -17.06 12.22 -8.64
CA VAL A 402 -17.48 13.07 -7.52
C VAL A 402 -18.99 13.27 -7.55
N VAL A 403 -19.63 12.99 -6.42
CA VAL A 403 -21.08 13.07 -6.23
C VAL A 403 -21.44 14.28 -5.38
N GLU A 404 -22.43 15.05 -5.82
CA GLU A 404 -22.96 16.14 -5.02
C GLU A 404 -23.84 15.63 -3.87
N LYS A 405 -24.04 16.45 -2.84
CA LYS A 405 -24.77 16.04 -1.63
C LYS A 405 -26.23 15.66 -1.89
N ASP A 406 -26.81 16.13 -2.99
CA ASP A 406 -28.17 15.84 -3.44
C ASP A 406 -28.26 14.57 -4.30
N GLY A 407 -27.14 13.92 -4.61
CA GLY A 407 -27.07 12.69 -5.40
C GLY A 407 -27.27 12.87 -6.91
N VAL A 408 -27.22 14.11 -7.43
CA VAL A 408 -27.44 14.36 -8.87
C VAL A 408 -26.13 14.25 -9.66
N PHE A 409 -26.18 13.49 -10.77
CA PHE A 409 -25.07 13.28 -11.69
C PHE A 409 -25.39 13.85 -13.08
N LEU A 410 -24.62 14.84 -13.51
CA LEU A 410 -24.75 15.43 -14.85
C LEU A 410 -23.90 14.66 -15.88
N ALA A 411 -22.74 14.15 -15.46
CA ALA A 411 -21.91 13.30 -16.30
C ALA A 411 -22.52 11.91 -16.53
N GLY A 412 -22.16 11.26 -17.63
CA GLY A 412 -22.66 9.93 -17.95
C GLY A 412 -22.54 9.56 -19.43
N GLN A 413 -22.91 8.30 -19.72
CA GLN A 413 -22.99 7.75 -21.07
C GLN A 413 -23.89 8.59 -22.01
N ASN A 414 -24.99 9.13 -21.47
CA ASN A 414 -25.99 9.90 -22.22
C ASN A 414 -26.01 11.39 -21.82
N ALA A 415 -24.90 11.91 -21.28
CA ALA A 415 -24.84 13.30 -20.83
C ALA A 415 -24.98 14.28 -22.01
N GLU A 416 -25.75 15.35 -21.82
CA GLU A 416 -25.80 16.48 -22.74
C GLU A 416 -24.55 17.35 -22.52
N ILE A 417 -23.55 17.21 -23.39
CA ILE A 417 -22.24 17.86 -23.20
C ILE A 417 -22.31 19.35 -23.49
N ILE A 418 -22.89 19.73 -24.63
CA ILE A 418 -23.06 21.14 -25.02
C ILE A 418 -24.57 21.45 -24.98
N PRO A 419 -25.09 21.91 -23.84
CA PRO A 419 -26.51 22.21 -23.76
C PRO A 419 -26.77 23.59 -24.38
N PRO A 420 -27.76 23.75 -25.29
CA PRO A 420 -28.07 25.03 -25.90
C PRO A 420 -28.84 25.91 -24.91
N GLY A 421 -28.11 26.64 -24.06
CA GLY A 421 -28.64 27.74 -23.26
C GLY A 421 -29.11 27.49 -21.81
N PRO A 422 -29.21 26.28 -21.23
CA PRO A 422 -29.64 26.14 -19.84
C PRO A 422 -28.51 26.35 -18.82
N THR A 423 -28.86 26.88 -17.65
CA THR A 423 -27.95 26.99 -16.49
C THR A 423 -27.77 25.64 -15.79
N ARG A 424 -26.80 25.55 -14.88
CA ARG A 424 -26.52 24.34 -14.10
C ARG A 424 -27.74 23.92 -13.28
N GLU A 425 -28.42 24.88 -12.69
CA GLU A 425 -29.63 24.67 -11.90
C GLU A 425 -30.76 24.09 -12.75
N GLU A 426 -30.89 24.55 -14.00
CA GLU A 426 -31.91 24.04 -14.94
C GLU A 426 -31.60 22.60 -15.39
N LEU A 427 -30.33 22.26 -15.63
CA LEU A 427 -29.92 20.88 -15.92
C LEU A 427 -30.14 19.95 -14.72
N MET A 428 -29.81 20.41 -13.51
CA MET A 428 -30.08 19.66 -12.29
C MET A 428 -31.58 19.43 -12.08
N ALA A 429 -32.40 20.47 -12.24
CA ALA A 429 -33.85 20.35 -12.11
C ALA A 429 -34.41 19.31 -13.10
N ARG A 430 -33.99 19.35 -14.37
CA ARG A 430 -34.37 18.36 -15.39
C ARG A 430 -33.93 16.94 -15.00
N LYS A 431 -32.70 16.78 -14.48
CA LYS A 431 -32.18 15.47 -14.07
C LYS A 431 -32.95 14.93 -12.86
N MET A 432 -33.26 15.77 -11.87
CA MET A 432 -34.08 15.40 -10.72
C MET A 432 -35.49 14.98 -11.15
N GLU A 433 -36.11 15.69 -12.08
CA GLU A 433 -37.41 15.30 -12.68
C GLU A 433 -37.33 13.92 -13.36
N GLN A 434 -36.27 13.68 -14.15
CA GLN A 434 -36.05 12.38 -14.80
C GLN A 434 -35.85 11.25 -13.79
N MET A 435 -35.04 11.47 -12.75
CA MET A 435 -34.80 10.49 -11.69
C MET A 435 -36.08 10.16 -10.91
N ALA A 436 -36.89 11.18 -10.62
CA ALA A 436 -38.20 11.00 -9.98
C ALA A 436 -39.17 10.23 -10.89
N ALA A 437 -39.12 10.44 -12.21
CA ALA A 437 -39.92 9.71 -13.17
C ALA A 437 -39.47 8.26 -13.38
N SER A 438 -38.16 7.96 -13.21
CA SER A 438 -37.62 6.60 -13.33
C SER A 438 -37.66 5.78 -12.03
N GLY A 439 -37.78 6.44 -10.86
CA GLY A 439 -37.77 5.82 -9.53
C GLY A 439 -39.13 5.29 -9.04
N GLY A 440 -40.08 5.05 -9.95
CA GLY A 440 -41.38 4.47 -9.68
C GLY A 440 -41.52 3.05 -10.20
N GLN A 441 -40.60 2.15 -9.85
CA GLN A 441 -40.79 0.69 -9.92
C GLN A 441 -39.85 -0.03 -8.95
#